data_AF-A0AAW7W492-F1
#
_entry.id   AF-A0AAW7W492-F1
#
_cell.length_a   1.000
_cell.length_b   1.000
_cell.length_c   1.000
_cell.angle_alpha   90.00
_cell.angle_beta   90.00
_cell.angle_gamma   90.00
#
_symmetry.space_group_name_H-M   'P 1'
#
loop_
_entity.id
_entity.type
_entity.pdbx_description
1 polymer ?
#
loop_
_entity_poly.entity_id
_entity_poly.type
_entity_poly.pdbx_seq_one_letter_code
_entity_poly.pdbx_strand_id
1 'polypeptide(L)'
;MIQLFVNTFVKKDNQLENLSHIATIVGVLLAIIVAIGGVIKYFREKKDKEYERYIEGKRNKRDKLTATYNELLKIIALFPNKTPYDIMNNISFSPVFNFEDFDTVNRILEIQIKEDYQKRLERKGLTYQDEEDIKTEIRNREYYIKEIEKIKNQYFLAKKEYERFRSTDKIIELYASQDVKNCLVKFDVTWHNAFIAGRLLEYNDGRNNKLDNIRWELEFIIRKDLGIM
;
A
#
# COMPACT_ATOMS: atom_id res chain seq x y z
N MET A 1 -58.09 80.85 -20.09
CA MET A 1 -58.35 79.81 -19.07
C MET A 1 -58.22 78.38 -19.62
N ILE A 2 -58.75 78.07 -20.81
CA ILE A 2 -58.75 76.70 -21.37
C ILE A 2 -57.33 76.18 -21.69
N GLN A 3 -56.44 77.00 -22.26
CA GLN A 3 -55.04 76.59 -22.56
C GLN A 3 -54.19 76.26 -21.33
N LEU A 4 -54.44 76.90 -20.19
CA LEU A 4 -53.73 76.63 -18.92
C LEU A 4 -54.11 75.28 -18.33
N PHE A 5 -55.39 74.89 -18.46
CA PHE A 5 -55.93 73.62 -17.99
C PHE A 5 -55.44 72.42 -18.83
N VAL A 6 -55.40 72.58 -20.16
CA VAL A 6 -54.90 71.54 -21.07
C VAL A 6 -53.41 71.27 -20.83
N ASN A 7 -52.59 72.32 -20.66
CA ASN A 7 -51.16 72.14 -20.38
C ASN A 7 -50.86 71.51 -19.02
N THR A 8 -51.69 71.75 -18.00
CA THR A 8 -51.53 71.10 -16.68
C THR A 8 -51.97 69.65 -16.68
N PHE A 9 -53.01 69.30 -17.44
CA PHE A 9 -53.46 67.91 -17.59
C PHE A 9 -52.44 67.07 -18.35
N VAL A 10 -51.96 67.55 -19.51
CA VAL A 10 -50.93 66.88 -20.32
C VAL A 10 -49.61 66.71 -19.56
N LYS A 11 -49.23 67.70 -18.73
CA LYS A 11 -48.02 67.58 -17.88
C LYS A 11 -48.19 66.54 -16.76
N LYS A 12 -49.41 66.34 -16.25
CA LYS A 12 -49.73 65.37 -15.21
C LYS A 12 -49.80 63.94 -15.78
N ASP A 13 -50.34 63.77 -16.97
CA ASP A 13 -50.33 62.50 -17.71
C ASP A 13 -48.91 62.06 -18.07
N ASN A 14 -48.08 62.97 -18.59
CA ASN A 14 -46.65 62.70 -18.86
C ASN A 14 -45.85 62.34 -17.60
N GLN A 15 -46.22 62.87 -16.42
CA GLN A 15 -45.60 62.50 -15.14
C GLN A 15 -46.02 61.11 -14.68
N LEU A 16 -47.29 60.74 -14.87
CA LEU A 16 -47.81 59.41 -14.56
C LEU A 16 -47.22 58.34 -15.48
N GLU A 17 -47.09 58.62 -16.77
CA GLU A 17 -46.44 57.72 -17.74
C GLU A 17 -44.95 57.53 -17.38
N ASN A 18 -44.22 58.60 -17.05
CA ASN A 18 -42.83 58.48 -16.60
C ASN A 18 -42.68 57.67 -15.30
N LEU A 19 -43.59 57.84 -14.33
CA LEU A 19 -43.63 57.03 -13.10
C LEU A 19 -43.91 55.56 -13.39
N SER A 20 -44.83 55.27 -14.31
CA SER A 20 -45.15 53.91 -14.78
C SER A 20 -43.95 53.26 -15.47
N HIS A 21 -43.25 53.98 -16.34
CA HIS A 21 -42.03 53.50 -17.00
C HIS A 21 -40.89 53.25 -16.01
N ILE A 22 -40.67 54.14 -15.04
CA ILE A 22 -39.68 53.95 -13.98
C ILE A 22 -40.04 52.72 -13.13
N ALA A 23 -41.30 52.57 -12.73
CA ALA A 23 -41.76 51.41 -11.96
C ALA A 23 -41.56 50.09 -12.72
N THR A 24 -41.82 50.09 -14.03
CA THR A 24 -41.60 48.93 -14.92
C THR A 24 -40.12 48.57 -15.01
N ILE A 25 -39.25 49.57 -15.23
CA ILE A 25 -37.79 49.38 -15.30
C ILE A 25 -37.24 48.83 -13.98
N VAL A 26 -37.67 49.39 -12.84
CA VAL A 26 -37.26 48.92 -11.50
C VAL A 26 -37.75 47.48 -11.25
N GLY A 27 -38.98 47.15 -11.64
CA GLY A 27 -39.52 45.79 -11.52
C GLY A 27 -38.72 44.76 -12.33
N VAL A 28 -38.35 45.10 -13.56
CA VAL A 28 -37.52 44.23 -14.43
C VAL A 28 -36.12 44.05 -13.84
N LEU A 29 -35.50 45.12 -13.33
CA LEU A 29 -34.20 45.07 -12.67
C LEU A 29 -34.21 44.17 -11.43
N LEU A 30 -35.24 44.28 -10.58
CA LEU A 30 -35.39 43.42 -9.40
C LEU A 30 -35.57 41.96 -9.79
N ALA A 31 -36.36 41.66 -10.82
CA ALA A 31 -36.55 40.30 -11.32
C ALA A 31 -35.23 39.68 -11.82
N ILE A 32 -34.41 40.46 -12.53
CA ILE A 32 -33.08 40.04 -13.01
C ILE A 32 -32.13 39.76 -11.83
N ILE A 33 -32.09 40.63 -10.81
CA ILE A 33 -31.22 40.45 -9.63
C ILE A 33 -31.62 39.18 -8.86
N VAL A 34 -32.91 38.94 -8.67
CA VAL A 34 -33.42 37.73 -8.00
C VAL A 34 -33.09 36.48 -8.80
N ALA A 35 -33.25 36.51 -10.13
CA ALA A 35 -32.89 35.40 -11.01
C ALA A 35 -31.38 35.08 -10.94
N ILE A 36 -30.52 36.10 -11.01
CA ILE A 36 -29.06 35.94 -10.89
C ILE A 36 -28.70 35.38 -9.51
N GLY A 37 -29.30 35.90 -8.43
CA GLY A 37 -29.10 35.41 -7.06
C GLY A 37 -29.51 33.94 -6.90
N GLY A 38 -30.63 33.54 -7.49
CA GLY A 38 -31.10 32.16 -7.51
C GLY A 38 -30.13 31.21 -8.24
N VAL A 39 -29.60 31.64 -9.38
CA VAL A 39 -28.61 30.86 -10.16
C VAL A 39 -27.29 30.70 -9.38
N ILE A 40 -26.79 31.76 -8.75
CA ILE A 40 -25.57 31.70 -7.92
C ILE A 40 -25.76 30.75 -6.74
N LYS A 41 -26.90 30.83 -6.04
CA LYS A 41 -27.23 29.94 -4.92
C LYS A 41 -27.31 28.49 -5.36
N TYR A 42 -27.97 28.19 -6.48
CA TYR A 42 -28.07 26.84 -7.04
C TYR A 42 -26.70 26.23 -7.32
N PHE A 43 -25.79 26.96 -7.97
CA PHE A 43 -24.44 26.47 -8.26
C PHE A 43 -23.60 26.26 -7.00
N ARG A 44 -23.78 27.10 -5.97
CA ARG A 44 -23.13 26.93 -4.67
C ARG A 44 -23.61 25.64 -3.98
N GLU A 45 -24.93 25.47 -3.83
CA GLU A 45 -25.51 24.27 -3.21
C GLU A 45 -25.16 22.98 -3.97
N LYS A 46 -25.10 23.03 -5.31
CA LYS A 46 -24.67 21.88 -6.11
C LYS A 46 -23.22 21.50 -5.81
N LYS A 47 -22.31 22.48 -5.73
CA LYS A 47 -20.91 22.25 -5.35
C LYS A 47 -20.80 21.69 -3.92
N ASP A 48 -21.59 22.22 -2.99
CA ASP A 48 -21.62 21.74 -1.60
C ASP A 48 -22.07 20.27 -1.54
N LYS A 49 -23.14 19.89 -2.25
CA LYS A 49 -23.62 18.50 -2.33
C LYS A 49 -22.65 17.54 -3.02
N GLU A 50 -21.88 18.01 -4.00
CA GLU A 50 -20.83 17.20 -4.63
C GLU A 50 -19.67 16.98 -3.66
N TYR A 51 -19.28 18.02 -2.91
CA TYR A 51 -18.26 17.93 -1.89
C TYR A 51 -18.68 17.01 -0.74
N GLU A 52 -19.91 17.12 -0.24
CA GLU A 52 -20.47 16.21 0.77
C GLU A 52 -20.43 14.75 0.31
N ARG A 53 -20.90 14.46 -0.91
CA ARG A 53 -20.84 13.11 -1.49
C ARG A 53 -19.41 12.60 -1.61
N TYR A 54 -18.45 13.46 -1.94
CA TYR A 54 -17.04 13.11 -2.00
C TYR A 54 -16.47 12.77 -0.61
N ILE A 55 -16.77 13.58 0.42
CA ILE A 55 -16.34 13.33 1.80
C ILE A 55 -16.98 12.05 2.35
N GLU A 56 -18.28 11.86 2.11
CA GLU A 56 -19.01 10.67 2.51
C GLU A 56 -18.45 9.42 1.83
N GLY A 57 -18.19 9.48 0.51
CA GLY A 57 -17.54 8.40 -0.23
C GLY A 57 -16.17 8.02 0.33
N LYS A 58 -15.34 9.02 0.69
CA LYS A 58 -14.05 8.79 1.36
C LYS A 58 -14.20 8.13 2.73
N ARG A 59 -15.14 8.61 3.55
CA ARG A 59 -15.42 8.06 4.87
C ARG A 59 -15.88 6.60 4.77
N ASN A 60 -16.83 6.33 3.89
CA ASN A 60 -17.39 5.00 3.68
C ASN A 60 -16.34 4.00 3.17
N LYS A 61 -15.43 4.46 2.28
CA LYS A 61 -14.25 3.66 1.86
C LYS A 61 -13.31 3.37 3.03
N ARG A 62 -12.98 4.40 3.83
CA ARG A 62 -12.10 4.25 5.01
C ARG A 62 -12.68 3.27 6.02
N ASP A 63 -13.97 3.35 6.32
CA ASP A 63 -14.66 2.48 7.26
C ASP A 63 -14.62 1.01 6.81
N LYS A 64 -14.77 0.76 5.50
CA LYS A 64 -14.68 -0.59 4.92
C LYS A 64 -13.26 -1.16 4.92
N LEU A 65 -12.25 -0.34 4.64
CA LEU A 65 -10.88 -0.83 4.40
C LEU A 65 -9.98 -0.85 5.64
N THR A 66 -10.24 -0.03 6.66
CA THR A 66 -9.29 0.16 7.77
C THR A 66 -8.95 -1.15 8.48
N ALA A 67 -9.95 -1.97 8.80
CA ALA A 67 -9.73 -3.25 9.48
C ALA A 67 -8.97 -4.24 8.58
N THR A 68 -9.42 -4.41 7.34
CA THR A 68 -8.79 -5.27 6.31
C THR A 68 -7.34 -4.87 6.04
N TYR A 69 -7.03 -3.58 5.93
CA TYR A 69 -5.66 -3.11 5.74
C TYR A 69 -4.77 -3.34 6.97
N ASN A 70 -5.28 -3.15 8.17
CA ASN A 70 -4.53 -3.44 9.39
C ASN A 70 -4.22 -4.94 9.51
N GLU A 71 -5.16 -5.81 9.15
CA GLU A 71 -4.95 -7.25 9.11
C GLU A 71 -3.93 -7.65 8.05
N LEU A 72 -4.06 -7.13 6.83
CA LEU A 72 -3.09 -7.32 5.75
C LEU A 72 -1.66 -6.96 6.17
N LEU A 73 -1.48 -5.78 6.78
CA LEU A 73 -0.16 -5.32 7.22
C LEU A 73 0.43 -6.25 8.29
N LYS A 74 -0.38 -6.74 9.22
CA LYS A 74 0.05 -7.72 10.22
C LYS A 74 0.51 -9.03 9.57
N ILE A 75 -0.25 -9.53 8.60
CA ILE A 75 0.08 -10.77 7.88
C ILE A 75 1.37 -10.61 7.08
N ILE A 76 1.51 -9.52 6.32
CA ILE A 76 2.71 -9.24 5.51
C ILE A 76 3.96 -9.06 6.38
N ALA A 77 3.81 -8.49 7.58
CA ALA A 77 4.90 -8.38 8.55
C ALA A 77 5.40 -9.75 9.05
N LEU A 78 4.58 -10.81 8.97
CA LEU A 78 5.01 -12.16 9.36
C LEU A 78 6.01 -12.77 8.39
N PHE A 79 6.06 -12.36 7.12
CA PHE A 79 7.00 -12.96 6.17
C PHE A 79 8.46 -12.81 6.65
N PRO A 80 9.34 -13.80 6.48
CA PRO A 80 10.74 -13.61 6.80
C PRO A 80 11.38 -12.64 5.79
N ASN A 81 12.27 -11.78 6.28
CA ASN A 81 13.00 -10.82 5.44
C ASN A 81 14.36 -11.36 4.96
N LYS A 82 14.63 -12.64 5.22
CA LYS A 82 15.80 -13.38 4.77
C LYS A 82 15.38 -14.73 4.20
N THR A 83 16.09 -15.17 3.17
CA THR A 83 16.04 -16.50 2.60
C THR A 83 17.20 -17.35 3.13
N PRO A 84 17.18 -18.68 2.94
CA PRO A 84 18.35 -19.52 3.14
C PRO A 84 19.59 -19.02 2.41
N TYR A 85 19.46 -18.42 1.21
CA TYR A 85 20.59 -17.84 0.51
C TYR A 85 21.17 -16.60 1.19
N ASP A 86 20.33 -15.73 1.74
CA ASP A 86 20.81 -14.54 2.46
C ASP A 86 21.59 -14.95 3.73
N ILE A 87 21.21 -16.05 4.36
CA ILE A 87 21.91 -16.62 5.53
C ILE A 87 23.23 -17.31 5.13
N MET A 88 23.24 -18.03 4.01
CA MET A 88 24.38 -18.83 3.55
C MET A 88 25.27 -18.11 2.51
N ASN A 89 25.25 -16.78 2.47
CA ASN A 89 25.87 -16.00 1.39
C ASN A 89 27.40 -16.17 1.29
N ASN A 90 28.08 -16.55 2.38
CA ASN A 90 29.54 -16.63 2.45
C ASN A 90 30.10 -18.03 2.71
N ILE A 91 29.30 -19.09 2.46
CA ILE A 91 29.72 -20.47 2.77
C ILE A 91 30.30 -21.14 1.53
N SER A 92 31.36 -21.92 1.74
CA SER A 92 31.87 -22.81 0.70
C SER A 92 30.85 -23.93 0.41
N PHE A 93 30.63 -24.23 -0.88
CA PHE A 93 29.70 -25.27 -1.34
C PHE A 93 28.26 -25.11 -0.80
N SER A 94 27.74 -23.88 -0.87
CA SER A 94 26.38 -23.57 -0.43
C SER A 94 25.32 -24.42 -1.16
N PRO A 95 24.40 -25.09 -0.44
CA PRO A 95 23.28 -25.78 -1.06
C PRO A 95 22.42 -24.83 -1.90
N VAL A 96 21.87 -25.34 -2.99
CA VAL A 96 20.88 -24.61 -3.79
C VAL A 96 19.54 -24.63 -3.06
N PHE A 97 18.88 -23.48 -2.98
CA PHE A 97 17.55 -23.33 -2.41
C PHE A 97 16.57 -22.84 -3.48
N ASN A 98 15.51 -23.61 -3.71
CA ASN A 98 14.38 -23.27 -4.58
C ASN A 98 13.17 -24.13 -4.16
N PHE A 99 12.00 -23.87 -4.74
CA PHE A 99 10.78 -24.64 -4.54
C PHE A 99 10.40 -24.88 -3.06
N GLU A 100 10.74 -23.95 -2.16
CA GLU A 100 10.48 -24.08 -0.73
C GLU A 100 11.20 -25.30 -0.09
N ASP A 101 12.29 -25.80 -0.69
CA ASP A 101 13.03 -27.00 -0.26
C ASP A 101 13.93 -26.76 0.98
N PHE A 102 13.38 -26.17 2.03
CA PHE A 102 14.06 -25.91 3.30
C PHE A 102 14.69 -27.17 3.91
N ASP A 103 13.95 -28.28 3.87
CA ASP A 103 14.39 -29.55 4.46
C ASP A 103 15.57 -30.16 3.70
N THR A 104 15.56 -30.07 2.37
CA THR A 104 16.67 -30.54 1.53
C THR A 104 17.93 -29.73 1.80
N VAL A 105 17.82 -28.40 1.91
CA VAL A 105 18.96 -27.54 2.25
C VAL A 105 19.56 -27.93 3.60
N ASN A 106 18.73 -28.05 4.64
CA ASN A 106 19.18 -28.46 5.97
C ASN A 106 19.84 -29.84 5.93
N ARG A 107 19.25 -30.79 5.20
CA ARG A 107 19.80 -32.14 5.05
C ARG A 107 21.17 -32.15 4.37
N ILE A 108 21.39 -31.31 3.35
CA ILE A 108 22.70 -31.18 2.71
C ILE A 108 23.73 -30.62 3.69
N LEU A 109 23.37 -29.60 4.48
CA LEU A 109 24.26 -29.04 5.50
C LEU A 109 24.63 -30.08 6.57
N GLU A 110 23.68 -30.88 7.04
CA GLU A 110 23.94 -32.00 7.96
C GLU A 110 24.93 -33.02 7.37
N ILE A 111 24.75 -33.37 6.09
CA ILE A 111 25.65 -34.29 5.38
C ILE A 111 27.04 -33.68 5.26
N GLN A 112 27.15 -32.39 4.93
CA GLN A 112 28.45 -31.69 4.88
C GLN A 112 29.16 -31.74 6.23
N ILE A 113 28.45 -31.44 7.33
CA ILE A 113 29.01 -31.53 8.68
C ILE A 113 29.52 -32.95 8.96
N LYS A 114 28.65 -33.96 8.78
CA LYS A 114 28.91 -35.33 9.21
C LYS A 114 29.92 -36.07 8.34
N GLU A 115 29.77 -35.96 7.03
CA GLU A 115 30.48 -36.80 6.07
C GLU A 115 31.75 -36.14 5.51
N ASP A 116 31.88 -34.81 5.61
CA ASP A 116 33.10 -34.08 5.21
C ASP A 116 33.84 -33.51 6.42
N TYR A 117 33.29 -32.49 7.08
CA TYR A 117 34.04 -31.72 8.10
C TYR A 117 34.43 -32.56 9.33
N GLN A 118 33.53 -33.39 9.85
CA GLN A 118 33.84 -34.29 10.97
C GLN A 118 34.93 -35.31 10.59
N LYS A 119 34.85 -35.92 9.40
CA LYS A 119 35.90 -36.84 8.91
C LYS A 119 37.23 -36.14 8.65
N ARG A 120 37.22 -34.88 8.22
CA ARG A 120 38.45 -34.08 8.07
C ARG A 120 39.12 -33.84 9.41
N LEU A 121 38.34 -33.64 10.48
CA LEU A 121 38.84 -33.45 11.84
C LEU A 121 39.51 -34.71 12.42
N GLU A 122 39.12 -35.89 11.95
CA GLU A 122 39.73 -37.18 12.34
C GLU A 122 41.09 -37.44 11.68
N ARG A 123 41.52 -36.61 10.72
CA ARG A 123 42.77 -36.81 9.99
C ARG A 123 43.99 -36.53 10.89
N LYS A 124 45.03 -37.34 10.73
CA LYS A 124 46.31 -37.12 11.40
C LYS A 124 47.09 -36.00 10.71
N GLY A 125 47.88 -35.26 11.51
CA GLY A 125 48.79 -34.23 11.00
C GLY A 125 48.15 -32.88 10.71
N LEU A 126 46.95 -32.62 11.23
CA LEU A 126 46.35 -31.29 11.20
C LEU A 126 47.17 -30.33 12.05
N THR A 127 47.34 -29.10 11.56
CA THR A 127 47.79 -28.00 12.41
C THR A 127 46.64 -27.53 13.30
N TYR A 128 46.97 -26.80 14.37
CA TYR A 128 45.95 -26.14 15.20
C TYR A 128 45.04 -25.22 14.37
N GLN A 129 45.59 -24.52 13.37
CA GLN A 129 44.80 -23.64 12.51
C GLN A 129 43.82 -24.44 11.65
N ASP A 130 44.25 -25.56 11.06
CA ASP A 130 43.36 -26.42 10.27
C ASP A 130 42.18 -26.93 11.11
N GLU A 131 42.46 -27.33 12.36
CA GLU A 131 41.40 -27.78 13.28
C GLU A 131 40.40 -26.67 13.60
N GLU A 132 40.87 -25.46 13.93
CA GLU A 132 39.98 -24.35 14.27
C GLU A 132 39.16 -23.86 13.07
N ASP A 133 39.74 -23.86 11.87
CA ASP A 133 39.02 -23.53 10.64
C ASP A 133 37.90 -24.56 10.36
N ILE A 134 38.19 -25.86 10.49
CA ILE A 134 37.19 -26.94 10.35
C ILE A 134 36.09 -26.81 11.40
N LYS A 135 36.44 -26.59 12.67
CA LYS A 135 35.46 -26.41 13.76
C LYS A 135 34.58 -25.19 13.50
N THR A 136 35.15 -24.11 12.98
CA THR A 136 34.40 -22.90 12.61
C THR A 136 33.40 -23.18 11.49
N GLU A 137 33.80 -23.91 10.45
CA GLU A 137 32.91 -24.33 9.36
C GLU A 137 31.75 -25.23 9.84
N ILE A 138 31.99 -26.11 10.83
CA ILE A 138 30.94 -26.90 11.48
C ILE A 138 29.97 -26.00 12.23
N ARG A 139 30.47 -25.11 13.11
CA ARG A 139 29.64 -24.19 13.89
C ARG A 139 28.80 -23.28 13.00
N ASN A 140 29.36 -22.78 11.90
CA ASN A 140 28.65 -21.96 10.93
C ASN A 140 27.46 -22.72 10.32
N ARG A 141 27.67 -23.97 9.89
CA ARG A 141 26.59 -24.81 9.32
C ARG A 141 25.52 -25.17 10.33
N GLU A 142 25.90 -25.50 11.57
CA GLU A 142 24.95 -25.71 12.66
C GLU A 142 24.10 -24.47 12.95
N TYR A 143 24.72 -23.28 12.88
CA TYR A 143 24.01 -22.01 12.97
C TYR A 143 23.03 -21.82 11.80
N TYR A 144 23.47 -22.06 10.56
CA TYR A 144 22.61 -21.92 9.38
C TYR A 144 21.40 -22.85 9.42
N ILE A 145 21.58 -24.12 9.81
CA ILE A 145 20.46 -25.06 9.96
C ILE A 145 19.40 -24.50 10.91
N LYS A 146 19.81 -23.94 12.05
CA LYS A 146 18.89 -23.35 13.03
C LYS A 146 18.17 -22.12 12.48
N GLU A 147 18.86 -21.24 11.76
CA GLU A 147 18.26 -20.05 11.17
C GLU A 147 17.30 -20.39 10.02
N ILE A 148 17.68 -21.34 9.16
CA ILE A 148 16.82 -21.84 8.07
C ILE A 148 15.54 -22.45 8.64
N GLU A 149 15.63 -23.19 9.74
CA GLU A 149 14.44 -23.75 10.40
C GLU A 149 13.52 -22.67 10.97
N LYS A 150 14.07 -21.58 11.53
CA LYS A 150 13.26 -20.42 11.96
C LYS A 150 12.56 -19.77 10.77
N ILE A 151 13.28 -19.52 9.68
CA ILE A 151 12.74 -18.92 8.45
C ILE A 151 11.63 -19.80 7.88
N LYS A 152 11.84 -21.12 7.81
CA LYS A 152 10.85 -22.11 7.34
C LYS A 152 9.53 -21.97 8.10
N ASN A 153 9.59 -22.03 9.43
CA ASN A 153 8.41 -21.98 10.28
C ASN A 153 7.66 -20.65 10.14
N GLN A 154 8.41 -19.54 10.12
CA GLN A 154 7.85 -18.21 9.91
C GLN A 154 7.21 -18.06 8.53
N TYR A 155 7.88 -18.55 7.49
CA TYR A 155 7.42 -18.49 6.10
C TYR A 155 6.12 -19.25 5.90
N PHE A 156 6.03 -20.51 6.31
CA PHE A 156 4.81 -21.30 6.10
C PHE A 156 3.62 -20.78 6.92
N LEU A 157 3.87 -20.23 8.11
CA LEU A 157 2.83 -19.52 8.87
C LEU A 157 2.32 -18.30 8.11
N ALA A 158 3.24 -17.45 7.63
CA ALA A 158 2.89 -16.22 6.92
C ALA A 158 2.17 -16.51 5.60
N LYS A 159 2.67 -17.48 4.82
CA LYS A 159 2.07 -17.94 3.56
C LYS A 159 0.64 -18.43 3.78
N LYS A 160 0.42 -19.28 4.79
CA LYS A 160 -0.91 -19.82 5.12
C LYS A 160 -1.90 -18.71 5.49
N GLU A 161 -1.50 -17.79 6.39
CA GLU A 161 -2.37 -16.68 6.79
C GLU A 161 -2.67 -15.74 5.61
N TYR A 162 -1.68 -15.50 4.74
CA TYR A 162 -1.85 -14.68 3.55
C TYR A 162 -2.80 -15.33 2.53
N GLU A 163 -2.58 -16.59 2.19
CA GLU A 163 -3.47 -17.33 1.27
C GLU A 163 -4.90 -17.37 1.80
N ARG A 164 -5.07 -17.61 3.11
CA ARG A 164 -6.38 -17.55 3.76
C ARG A 164 -7.00 -16.18 3.58
N PHE A 165 -6.30 -15.11 3.97
CA PHE A 165 -6.78 -13.74 3.86
C PHE A 165 -7.18 -13.38 2.42
N ARG A 166 -6.35 -13.73 1.42
CA ARG A 166 -6.62 -13.47 0.00
C ARG A 166 -7.81 -14.28 -0.55
N SER A 167 -8.08 -15.46 0.01
CA SER A 167 -9.21 -16.31 -0.39
C SER A 167 -10.55 -15.82 0.18
N THR A 168 -10.56 -15.27 1.40
CA THR A 168 -11.78 -14.90 2.12
C THR A 168 -12.16 -13.44 1.98
N ASP A 169 -11.19 -12.53 1.96
CA ASP A 169 -11.43 -11.10 1.98
C ASP A 169 -11.40 -10.49 0.56
N LYS A 170 -12.59 -10.16 0.05
CA LYS A 170 -12.79 -9.47 -1.23
C LYS A 170 -12.82 -7.94 -1.11
N ILE A 171 -12.72 -7.39 0.10
CA ILE A 171 -12.81 -5.94 0.35
C ILE A 171 -11.67 -5.21 -0.35
N ILE A 172 -10.44 -5.76 -0.35
CA ILE A 172 -9.32 -5.17 -1.11
C ILE A 172 -9.63 -5.16 -2.61
N GLU A 173 -10.14 -6.26 -3.15
CA GLU A 173 -10.47 -6.36 -4.58
C GLU A 173 -11.55 -5.35 -4.98
N LEU A 174 -12.54 -5.12 -4.13
CA LEU A 174 -13.68 -4.26 -4.39
C LEU A 174 -13.39 -2.76 -4.16
N TYR A 175 -12.64 -2.42 -3.10
CA TYR A 175 -12.57 -1.04 -2.60
C TYR A 175 -11.17 -0.42 -2.63
N ALA A 176 -10.10 -1.20 -2.68
CA ALA A 176 -8.74 -0.67 -2.69
C ALA A 176 -8.45 0.05 -4.02
N SER A 177 -7.61 1.10 -3.97
CA SER A 177 -7.09 1.72 -5.19
C SER A 177 -6.20 0.77 -5.98
N GLN A 178 -6.01 1.12 -7.26
CA GLN A 178 -5.10 0.38 -8.12
C GLN A 178 -3.65 0.41 -7.62
N ASP A 179 -3.21 1.50 -6.97
CA ASP A 179 -1.87 1.62 -6.38
C ASP A 179 -1.64 0.50 -5.33
N VAL A 180 -2.59 0.32 -4.41
CA VAL A 180 -2.53 -0.75 -3.39
C VAL A 180 -2.49 -2.13 -4.05
N LYS A 181 -3.38 -2.37 -5.03
CA LYS A 181 -3.43 -3.64 -5.76
C LYS A 181 -2.11 -3.94 -6.49
N ASN A 182 -1.53 -2.94 -7.14
CA ASN A 182 -0.26 -3.08 -7.85
C ASN A 182 0.89 -3.38 -6.89
N CYS A 183 0.92 -2.75 -5.71
CA CYS A 183 1.94 -3.05 -4.70
C CYS A 183 1.80 -4.46 -4.12
N LEU A 184 0.57 -4.95 -3.92
CA LEU A 184 0.35 -6.34 -3.54
C LEU A 184 0.85 -7.33 -4.60
N VAL A 185 0.68 -7.03 -5.89
CA VAL A 185 1.27 -7.83 -6.97
C VAL A 185 2.80 -7.84 -6.87
N LYS A 186 3.44 -6.69 -6.59
CA LYS A 186 4.90 -6.64 -6.36
C LYS A 186 5.31 -7.48 -5.16
N PHE A 187 4.54 -7.43 -4.07
CA PHE A 187 4.76 -8.26 -2.89
C PHE A 187 4.71 -9.74 -3.26
N ASP A 188 3.64 -10.17 -3.95
CA ASP A 188 3.44 -11.55 -4.39
C ASP A 188 4.61 -12.07 -5.22
N VAL A 189 5.02 -11.30 -6.22
CA VAL A 189 6.17 -11.62 -7.07
C VAL A 189 7.46 -11.70 -6.25
N THR A 190 7.64 -10.83 -5.26
CA THR A 190 8.89 -10.75 -4.51
C THR A 190 9.09 -11.93 -3.58
N TRP A 191 8.08 -12.31 -2.79
CA TRP A 191 8.22 -13.49 -1.93
C TRP A 191 8.26 -14.78 -2.76
N HIS A 192 7.51 -14.86 -3.86
CA HIS A 192 7.58 -16.00 -4.78
C HIS A 192 8.99 -16.15 -5.37
N ASN A 193 9.59 -15.06 -5.86
CA ASN A 193 10.95 -15.10 -6.37
C ASN A 193 11.97 -15.50 -5.29
N ALA A 194 11.75 -15.06 -4.05
CA ALA A 194 12.64 -15.37 -2.94
C ALA A 194 12.58 -16.85 -2.54
N PHE A 195 11.39 -17.37 -2.27
CA PHE A 195 11.21 -18.69 -1.63
C PHE A 195 10.93 -19.83 -2.62
N ILE A 196 10.40 -19.53 -3.81
CA ILE A 196 10.10 -20.52 -4.84
C ILE A 196 11.17 -20.50 -5.93
N ALA A 197 11.52 -19.32 -6.46
CA ALA A 197 12.56 -19.25 -7.50
C ALA A 197 13.99 -19.23 -6.95
N GLY A 198 14.18 -19.13 -5.63
CA GLY A 198 15.51 -19.16 -5.02
C GLY A 198 16.34 -17.90 -5.26
N ARG A 199 15.78 -16.71 -5.03
CA ARG A 199 16.48 -15.43 -5.24
C ARG A 199 16.78 -14.74 -3.91
N LEU A 200 17.93 -14.07 -3.84
CA LEU A 200 18.31 -13.25 -2.68
C LEU A 200 17.29 -12.12 -2.45
N LEU A 201 16.96 -11.88 -1.18
CA LEU A 201 16.17 -10.74 -0.74
C LEU A 201 17.05 -9.53 -0.43
N GLU A 202 18.23 -9.77 0.17
CA GLU A 202 19.19 -8.72 0.47
C GLU A 202 19.72 -8.08 -0.82
N TYR A 203 19.90 -6.75 -0.79
CA TYR A 203 20.63 -6.06 -1.84
C TYR A 203 22.13 -6.26 -1.66
N ASN A 204 22.91 -6.05 -2.72
CA ASN A 204 24.36 -6.19 -2.70
C ASN A 204 25.05 -5.23 -1.69
N ASP A 205 24.36 -4.16 -1.25
CA ASP A 205 24.87 -3.22 -0.25
C ASP A 205 24.65 -3.67 1.21
N GLY A 206 23.87 -4.73 1.44
CA GLY A 206 23.57 -5.32 2.75
C GLY A 206 22.77 -4.43 3.70
N ARG A 207 22.31 -3.25 3.28
CA ARG A 207 21.67 -2.26 4.19
C ARG A 207 20.15 -2.45 4.30
N ASN A 208 19.55 -3.09 3.31
CA ASN A 208 18.11 -3.26 3.21
C ASN A 208 17.78 -4.53 2.41
N ASN A 209 16.53 -4.96 2.40
CA ASN A 209 16.06 -6.05 1.55
C ASN A 209 14.78 -5.66 0.79
N LYS A 210 14.50 -6.42 -0.26
CA LYS A 210 13.39 -6.14 -1.18
C LYS A 210 12.03 -6.21 -0.50
N LEU A 211 11.84 -7.12 0.46
CA LEU A 211 10.57 -7.27 1.18
C LEU A 211 10.29 -6.09 2.11
N ASP A 212 11.30 -5.60 2.83
CA ASP A 212 11.17 -4.44 3.73
C ASP A 212 10.84 -3.16 2.94
N ASN A 213 11.42 -2.97 1.76
CA ASN A 213 11.02 -1.88 0.86
C ASN A 213 9.54 -1.95 0.45
N ILE A 214 9.07 -3.14 0.08
CA ILE A 214 7.67 -3.33 -0.33
C ILE A 214 6.73 -3.13 0.84
N ARG A 215 7.12 -3.53 2.06
CA ARG A 215 6.33 -3.27 3.29
C ARG A 215 6.14 -1.78 3.51
N TRP A 216 7.21 -1.00 3.41
CA TRP A 216 7.13 0.45 3.56
C TRP A 216 6.33 1.11 2.43
N GLU A 217 6.51 0.66 1.18
CA GLU A 217 5.73 1.14 0.05
C GLU A 217 4.23 0.86 0.27
N LEU A 218 3.88 -0.36 0.70
CA LEU A 218 2.51 -0.78 0.96
C LEU A 218 1.87 0.01 2.11
N GLU A 219 2.60 0.24 3.20
CA GLU A 219 2.10 1.05 4.31
C GLU A 219 1.83 2.49 3.86
N PHE A 220 2.75 3.07 3.09
CA PHE A 220 2.62 4.43 2.57
C PHE A 220 1.38 4.58 1.66
N ILE A 221 1.22 3.69 0.68
CA ILE A 221 0.07 3.76 -0.25
C ILE A 221 -1.24 3.44 0.45
N ILE A 222 -1.26 2.58 1.47
CA ILE A 222 -2.45 2.33 2.30
C ILE A 222 -2.87 3.61 3.03
N ARG A 223 -1.92 4.33 3.65
CA ARG A 223 -2.20 5.60 4.33
C ARG A 223 -2.76 6.64 3.36
N LYS A 224 -2.20 6.74 2.16
CA LYS A 224 -2.71 7.59 1.06
C LYS A 224 -4.11 7.14 0.61
N ASP A 225 -4.35 5.84 0.47
CA ASP A 225 -5.63 5.28 0.03
C ASP A 225 -6.77 5.51 1.03
N LEU A 226 -6.44 5.52 2.32
CA LEU A 226 -7.35 5.88 3.41
C LEU A 226 -7.53 7.41 3.58
N GLY A 227 -6.77 8.22 2.84
CA GLY A 227 -6.79 9.69 2.94
C GLY A 227 -6.22 10.24 4.24
N ILE A 228 -5.27 9.53 4.84
CA ILE A 228 -4.54 9.95 6.06
C ILE A 228 -3.33 10.82 5.68
N MET A 229 -2.82 10.66 4.46
CA MET A 229 -1.64 11.35 3.92
C MET A 229 -1.96 12.00 2.58
#